data_AF-A0A7V0IU20-F1
#
_entry.id   AF-A0A7V0IU20-F1
#
_cell.length_a   1.000
_cell.length_b   1.000
_cell.length_c   1.000
_cell.angle_alpha   90.00
_cell.angle_beta   90.00
_cell.angle_gamma   90.00
#
_symmetry.space_group_name_H-M   'P 1'
#
loop_
_entity.id
_entity.type
_entity.pdbx_description
1 polymer ?
#
loop_
_entity_poly.entity_id
_entity_poly.type
_entity_poly.pdbx_seq_one_letter_code
_entity_poly.pdbx_strand_id
1 'polypeptide(L)'
;MYRRGDRGWLEVICGPMFSGKSEELMRRMVRVRIGRIPVQIFKPGVDDRYSTTELVSHSSLKVEAMAVADSDQLLHEVEDKTE
;
A
#
# COMPACT_ATOMS: atom_id res chain seq x y z
N MET A 1 -2.96 -2.33 17.07
CA MET A 1 -1.80 -2.51 16.16
C MET A 1 -0.75 -1.51 16.60
N TYR A 2 0.46 -1.98 16.84
CA TYR A 2 1.38 -1.51 17.88
C TYR A 2 2.00 -0.14 17.61
N ARG A 3 2.04 0.73 18.64
CA ARG A 3 3.02 1.80 18.74
C ARG A 3 4.37 1.15 19.04
N ARG A 4 5.11 0.71 18.01
CA ARG A 4 6.45 0.11 18.13
C ARG A 4 7.52 1.20 18.26
N GLY A 5 7.42 2.03 19.30
CA GLY A 5 8.43 3.03 19.65
C GLY A 5 8.75 4.05 18.54
N ASP A 6 9.79 4.85 18.74
CA ASP A 6 10.21 5.93 17.83
C ASP A 6 11.03 5.43 16.62
N ARG A 7 10.89 4.15 16.21
CA ARG A 7 11.66 3.58 15.10
C ARG A 7 10.74 3.03 14.01
N GLY A 8 11.14 3.23 12.75
CA GLY A 8 10.48 2.62 11.58
C GLY A 8 10.60 1.09 11.58
N TRP A 9 9.66 0.42 10.92
CA TRP A 9 9.66 -1.03 10.77
C TRP A 9 9.10 -1.45 9.41
N LEU A 10 9.41 -2.69 8.99
CA LEU A 10 8.90 -3.28 7.77
C LEU A 10 7.92 -4.42 8.11
N GLU A 11 6.76 -4.41 7.45
CA GLU A 11 5.78 -5.51 7.52
C GLU A 11 5.63 -6.12 6.13
N VAL A 12 5.67 -7.44 6.06
CA VAL A 12 5.51 -8.19 4.80
C VAL A 12 4.23 -9.01 4.87
N ILE A 13 3.39 -8.87 3.84
CA ILE A 13 2.21 -9.70 3.62
C ILE A 13 2.48 -10.54 2.37
N CYS A 14 2.71 -11.84 2.54
CA CYS A 14 3.05 -12.76 1.46
C CYS A 14 2.12 -13.97 1.38
N GLY A 15 2.07 -14.62 0.23
CA GLY A 15 1.22 -15.78 -0.05
C GLY A 15 0.93 -15.95 -1.55
N PRO A 16 0.37 -17.09 -1.97
CA PRO A 16 0.04 -17.34 -3.38
C PRO A 16 -1.01 -16.35 -3.91
N MET A 17 -1.21 -16.29 -5.24
CA MET A 17 -2.33 -15.52 -5.79
C MET A 17 -3.65 -15.97 -5.15
N PHE A 18 -4.61 -15.04 -5.00
CA PHE A 18 -5.90 -15.27 -4.35
C PHE A 18 -5.88 -15.56 -2.84
N SER A 19 -4.71 -15.55 -2.16
CA SER A 19 -4.61 -15.73 -0.71
C SER A 19 -5.00 -14.49 0.13
N GLY A 20 -5.70 -13.51 -0.46
CA GLY A 20 -6.15 -12.31 0.26
C GLY A 20 -5.09 -11.24 0.57
N LYS A 21 -3.90 -11.25 -0.07
CA LYS A 21 -2.84 -10.24 0.21
C LYS A 21 -3.31 -8.79 0.08
N SER A 22 -3.92 -8.45 -1.05
CA SER A 22 -4.43 -7.10 -1.30
C SER A 22 -5.56 -6.72 -0.34
N GLU A 23 -6.35 -7.70 0.09
CA GLU A 23 -7.44 -7.50 1.05
C GLU A 23 -6.91 -7.20 2.46
N GLU A 24 -5.88 -7.93 2.91
CA GLU A 24 -5.19 -7.64 4.17
C GLU A 24 -4.56 -6.24 4.16
N LEU A 25 -3.88 -5.88 3.07
CA LEU A 25 -3.29 -4.56 2.90
C LEU A 25 -4.36 -3.45 2.98
N MET A 26 -5.45 -3.59 2.23
CA MET A 26 -6.55 -2.63 2.23
C MET A 26 -7.25 -2.55 3.60
N ARG A 27 -7.43 -3.67 4.31
CA ARG A 27 -7.98 -3.66 5.67
C ARG A 27 -7.09 -2.86 6.64
N ARG A 28 -5.77 -2.90 6.48
CA ARG A 28 -4.85 -2.05 7.25
C ARG A 28 -5.02 -0.57 6.88
N MET A 29 -5.13 -0.25 5.59
CA MET A 29 -5.35 1.12 5.11
C MET A 29 -6.64 1.73 5.65
N VAL A 30 -7.72 0.96 5.76
CA VAL A 30 -8.97 1.45 6.38
C VAL A 30 -8.73 1.92 7.82
N ARG A 31 -7.97 1.16 8.63
CA ARG A 31 -7.66 1.54 10.02
C ARG A 31 -6.81 2.80 10.11
N VAL A 32 -5.81 2.92 9.24
CA VAL A 32 -4.94 4.10 9.14
C VAL A 32 -5.75 5.34 8.78
N ARG A 33 -6.65 5.24 7.80
CA ARG A 33 -7.54 6.35 7.39
C ARG A 33 -8.48 6.79 8.51
N ILE A 34 -9.06 5.85 9.27
CA ILE A 34 -9.87 6.15 10.45
C ILE A 34 -9.03 6.93 11.49
N GLY A 35 -7.76 6.53 11.67
CA GLY A 35 -6.81 7.22 12.54
C GLY A 35 -6.28 8.55 12.00
N ARG A 36 -6.67 8.97 10.78
CA ARG A 36 -6.16 10.15 10.07
C ARG A 36 -4.62 10.18 9.97
N ILE A 37 -4.02 8.99 9.91
CA ILE A 37 -2.58 8.87 9.71
C ILE A 37 -2.31 9.04 8.21
N PRO A 38 -1.44 9.99 7.81
CA PRO A 38 -1.08 10.16 6.41
C PRO A 38 -0.36 8.91 5.90
N VAL A 39 -0.74 8.44 4.71
CA VAL A 39 -0.08 7.29 4.06
C VAL A 39 -0.01 7.48 2.56
N GLN A 40 1.07 6.97 1.98
CA GLN A 40 1.26 6.85 0.54
C GLN A 40 1.22 5.37 0.15
N ILE A 41 0.61 5.09 -0.99
CA ILE A 41 0.44 3.74 -1.50
C ILE A 41 1.07 3.69 -2.89
N PHE A 42 1.99 2.75 -3.06
CA PHE A 42 2.69 2.54 -4.31
C PHE A 42 2.35 1.18 -4.89
N LYS A 43 2.37 1.09 -6.21
CA LYS A 43 2.28 -0.16 -6.96
C LYS A 43 3.31 -0.17 -8.09
N PRO A 44 3.85 -1.34 -8.47
CA PRO A 44 4.67 -1.43 -9.67
C PRO A 44 3.86 -1.03 -10.90
N GLY A 45 4.44 -0.23 -11.80
CA GLY A 45 3.78 0.19 -13.04
C GLY A 45 3.42 -0.97 -13.97
N VAL A 46 4.14 -2.09 -13.85
CA VAL A 46 3.85 -3.33 -14.58
C VAL A 46 2.62 -4.09 -14.06
N ASP A 47 2.07 -3.72 -12.89
CA ASP A 47 0.85 -4.34 -12.35
C ASP A 47 -0.41 -3.57 -12.82
N ASP A 48 -0.78 -3.73 -14.09
CA ASP A 48 -1.93 -3.06 -14.73
C ASP A 48 -3.21 -3.90 -14.82
N ARG A 49 -3.16 -5.14 -14.31
CA ARG A 49 -4.20 -6.19 -14.47
C ARG A 49 -5.63 -5.74 -14.16
N TYR A 50 -5.80 -4.81 -13.24
CA TYR A 50 -7.12 -4.32 -12.80
C TYR A 50 -7.29 -2.80 -12.86
N SER A 51 -6.19 -2.03 -12.85
CA SER A 51 -6.18 -0.58 -12.92
C SER A 51 -4.74 -0.09 -13.08
N THR A 52 -4.52 1.04 -13.73
CA THR A 52 -3.20 1.70 -13.79
C THR A 52 -2.95 2.61 -12.57
N THR A 53 -4.00 3.08 -11.90
CA THR A 53 -3.93 4.07 -10.81
C THR A 53 -4.47 3.58 -9.47
N GLU A 54 -4.91 2.32 -9.39
CA GLU A 54 -5.50 1.74 -8.17
C GLU A 54 -4.91 0.36 -7.86
N LEU A 55 -4.86 0.03 -6.57
CA LEU A 55 -4.80 -1.34 -6.07
C LEU A 55 -6.22 -1.90 -5.96
N VAL A 56 -6.44 -3.06 -6.58
CA VAL A 56 -7.74 -3.71 -6.63
C VAL A 56 -7.64 -5.12 -6.05
N SER A 57 -8.56 -5.52 -5.15
CA SER A 57 -8.71 -6.92 -4.74
C SER A 57 -9.72 -7.66 -5.59
N HIS A 58 -9.70 -8.99 -5.49
CA HIS A 58 -10.75 -9.84 -6.04
C HIS A 58 -12.13 -9.60 -5.42
N SER A 59 -12.20 -9.05 -4.21
CA SER A 59 -13.44 -8.61 -3.57
C SER A 59 -13.91 -7.23 -4.04
N SER A 60 -13.37 -6.72 -5.15
CA SER A 60 -13.71 -5.44 -5.78
C SER A 60 -13.46 -4.21 -4.90
N LEU A 61 -12.66 -4.35 -3.84
CA LEU A 61 -12.18 -3.20 -3.09
C LEU A 61 -11.10 -2.49 -3.89
N LYS A 62 -11.13 -1.15 -3.85
CA LYS A 62 -10.22 -0.29 -4.59
C LYS A 62 -9.62 0.76 -3.68
N VAL A 63 -8.33 0.99 -3.86
CA VAL A 63 -7.58 2.04 -3.17
C VAL A 63 -6.65 2.69 -4.17
N GLU A 64 -6.65 4.03 -4.21
CA GLU A 64 -5.71 4.82 -5.03
C GLU A 64 -4.26 4.45 -4.69
N ALA A 65 -3.46 4.29 -5.74
CA ALA A 65 -2.06 3.93 -5.64
C ALA A 65 -1.26 4.61 -6.74
N MET A 66 -0.10 5.15 -6.40
CA MET A 66 0.83 5.70 -7.37
C MET A 66 1.62 4.57 -8.04
N ALA A 67 1.57 4.52 -9.37
CA ALA A 67 2.38 3.59 -10.14
C ALA A 67 3.83 4.10 -10.22
N VAL A 68 4.78 3.24 -9.86
CA VAL A 68 6.22 3.51 -9.93
C VAL A 68 6.91 2.46 -10.80
N ALA A 69 7.86 2.88 -11.65
CA ALA A 69 8.59 2.01 -12.55
C ALA A 69 9.57 1.11 -11.81
N ASP A 70 10.21 1.63 -10.77
CA ASP A 70 11.25 0.96 -10.00
C ASP A 70 11.33 1.50 -8.56
N SER A 71 12.24 0.93 -7.77
CA SER A 71 12.47 1.31 -6.38
C SER A 71 13.12 2.68 -6.22
N ASP A 72 13.86 3.17 -7.22
CA ASP A 72 14.48 4.50 -7.16
C ASP A 72 13.40 5.57 -7.32
N GLN A 73 12.46 5.37 -8.25
CA GLN A 73 11.30 6.24 -8.36
C GLN A 73 10.46 6.24 -7.08
N LEU A 74 10.28 5.08 -6.43
CA LEU A 74 9.59 5.02 -5.13
C LEU A 74 10.25 5.97 -4.12
N LEU A 75 11.58 5.95 -4.00
CA LEU A 75 12.30 6.82 -3.07
C LEU A 75 12.13 8.30 -3.40
N HIS A 76 12.07 8.66 -4.68
CA HIS A 76 11.89 10.05 -5.13
C HIS A 76 10.47 10.59 -4.93
N GLU A 77 9.45 9.72 -4.99
CA GLU A 77 8.04 10.12 -4.88
C GLU A 77 7.52 10.13 -3.45
N VAL A 78 8.29 9.62 -2.46
CA VAL A 78 7.88 9.64 -1.06
C VAL A 78 7.89 11.07 -0.50
N GLU A 79 6.71 11.59 -0.19
CA GLU A 79 6.54 12.85 0.56
C GLU A 79 6.92 12.74 2.05
N ASP A 80 7.66 13.73 2.57
CA ASP A 80 8.04 13.89 3.99
C ASP A 80 6.84 13.90 4.97
N LYS A 81 5.64 14.22 4.49
CA LYS A 81 4.42 14.33 5.32
C LYS A 81 3.77 12.98 5.65
N THR A 82 4.39 11.87 5.28
CA THR A 82 3.90 10.52 5.61
C THR A 82 4.47 9.93 6.91
N GLU A 83 5.04 10.76 7.77
CA GLU A 83 5.38 10.42 9.16
C GLU A 83 4.18 10.49 10.13
#